data_AF-A0A0U1DJD1-F1
#
_entry.id   AF-A0A0U1DJD1-F1
#
_cell.length_a   1.000
_cell.length_b   1.000
_cell.length_c   1.000
_cell.angle_alpha   90.00
_cell.angle_beta   90.00
_cell.angle_gamma   90.00
#
_symmetry.space_group_name_H-M   'P 1'
#
loop_
_entity.id
_entity.type
_entity.pdbx_description
1 polymer ?
#
loop_
_entity_poly.entity_id
_entity_poly.type
_entity_poly.pdbx_seq_one_letter_code
_entity_poly.pdbx_strand_id
1 'polypeptide(L)'
;MSSRIGYLAPSGKYLSLTQSNADEAALVASIKPESYASGTQDVDGVTWVVYESSDPEPVWTTKLSGPAQVAITGAGGTDEYRTLASATQKQSPLPIKRP
;
A
#
# COMPACT_ATOMS: atom_id res chain seq x y z
N MET A 1 -15.16 -4.43 -1.25
CA MET A 1 -14.87 -4.66 0.18
C MET A 1 -13.44 -4.24 0.42
N SER A 2 -13.13 -3.63 1.57
CA SER A 2 -11.78 -3.18 1.90
C SER A 2 -11.43 -3.58 3.33
N SER A 3 -10.18 -3.95 3.56
CA SER A 3 -9.62 -4.20 4.90
C SER A 3 -8.39 -3.33 5.10
N ARG A 4 -8.26 -2.73 6.29
CA ARG A 4 -7.16 -1.83 6.65
C ARG A 4 -6.44 -2.37 7.88
N ILE A 5 -5.12 -2.49 7.79
CA ILE A 5 -4.23 -2.89 8.88
C ILE A 5 -3.35 -1.69 9.21
N GLY A 6 -3.27 -1.34 10.50
CA GLY A 6 -2.35 -0.32 11.01
C GLY A 6 -1.04 -0.95 11.47
N TYR A 7 0.08 -0.35 11.10
CA TYR A 7 1.42 -0.73 11.53
C TYR A 7 2.08 0.46 12.23
N LEU A 8 2.62 0.23 13.42
CA LEU A 8 3.47 1.21 14.09
C LEU A 8 4.92 0.86 13.78
N ALA A 9 5.59 1.74 13.04
CA ALA A 9 6.97 1.54 12.67
C ALA A 9 7.92 1.72 13.87
N PRO A 10 9.13 1.15 13.84
CA PRO A 10 10.10 1.31 14.93
C PRO A 10 10.45 2.76 15.27
N SER A 11 10.29 3.69 14.32
CA SER A 11 10.45 5.14 14.54
C SER A 11 9.31 5.78 15.36
N GLY A 12 8.25 5.03 15.66
CA GLY A 12 7.02 5.54 16.26
C GLY A 12 6.04 6.17 15.26
N LYS A 13 6.34 6.15 13.95
CA LYS A 13 5.44 6.63 12.91
C LYS A 13 4.39 5.58 12.55
N TYR A 14 3.20 6.06 12.19
CA TYR A 14 2.10 5.20 11.77
C TYR A 14 2.13 5.00 10.26
N LEU A 15 2.01 3.73 9.85
CA LEU A 15 1.73 3.33 8.48
C LEU A 15 0.43 2.52 8.47
N SER A 16 -0.27 2.55 7.35
CA SER A 16 -1.45 1.72 7.13
C SER A 16 -1.34 1.02 5.80
N LEU A 17 -1.83 -0.21 5.78
CA LEU A 17 -2.00 -1.00 4.57
C LEU A 17 -3.48 -1.22 4.33
N THR A 18 -3.95 -0.89 3.14
CA THR A 18 -5.33 -1.09 2.70
C THR A 18 -5.33 -2.06 1.53
N GLN A 19 -6.11 -3.13 1.62
CA GLN A 19 -6.34 -4.07 0.53
C GLN A 19 -7.78 -3.94 0.04
N SER A 20 -7.96 -3.79 -1.27
CA SER A 20 -9.26 -3.60 -1.90
C SER A 20 -9.35 -4.35 -3.22
N ASN A 21 -10.57 -4.74 -3.60
CA ASN A 21 -10.86 -5.24 -4.94
C ASN A 21 -11.16 -4.12 -5.95
N ALA A 22 -11.01 -2.86 -5.55
CA ALA A 22 -11.16 -1.70 -6.43
C ALA A 22 -9.99 -1.56 -7.38
N ASP A 23 -10.23 -0.90 -8.52
CA ASP A 23 -9.18 -0.47 -9.43
C ASP A 23 -8.21 0.50 -8.73
N GLU A 24 -6.97 0.56 -9.20
CA GLU A 24 -5.91 1.38 -8.62
C GLU A 24 -6.33 2.83 -8.37
N ALA A 25 -6.85 3.50 -9.40
CA ALA A 25 -7.28 4.89 -9.30
C ALA A 25 -8.40 5.09 -8.28
N ALA A 26 -9.34 4.14 -8.19
CA ALA A 26 -10.43 4.21 -7.23
C ALA A 26 -9.95 3.98 -5.79
N LEU A 27 -9.01 3.04 -5.58
CA LEU A 27 -8.39 2.83 -4.27
C LEU A 27 -7.60 4.07 -3.84
N VAL A 28 -6.75 4.60 -4.71
CA VAL A 28 -5.93 5.78 -4.42
C VAL A 28 -6.81 6.98 -4.12
N ALA A 29 -7.83 7.26 -4.94
CA ALA A 29 -8.75 8.37 -4.71
C ALA A 29 -9.53 8.24 -3.39
N SER A 30 -9.84 7.01 -2.95
CA SER A 30 -10.50 6.79 -1.65
C SER A 30 -9.60 7.07 -0.44
N ILE A 31 -8.27 6.99 -0.62
CA ILE A 31 -7.28 7.21 0.42
C ILE A 31 -6.80 8.67 0.41
N LYS A 32 -6.44 9.16 -0.78
CA LYS A 32 -5.87 10.48 -0.99
C LYS A 32 -6.47 11.11 -2.26
N PRO A 33 -7.61 11.80 -2.12
CA PRO A 33 -8.20 12.56 -3.22
C PRO A 33 -7.19 13.55 -3.80
N GLU A 34 -7.29 13.82 -5.10
CA GLU A 34 -6.44 14.80 -5.82
C GLU A 34 -4.94 14.49 -5.83
N SER A 35 -4.56 13.26 -5.48
CA SER A 35 -3.18 12.80 -5.68
C SER A 35 -2.87 12.50 -7.15
N TYR A 36 -1.60 12.59 -7.50
CA TYR A 36 -1.09 12.31 -8.84
C TYR A 36 0.08 11.32 -8.77
N ALA A 37 0.22 10.49 -9.81
CA ALA A 37 1.33 9.56 -9.89
C ALA A 37 2.65 10.35 -10.07
N SER A 38 3.57 10.20 -9.13
CA SER A 38 4.88 10.89 -9.13
C SER A 38 6.02 10.01 -9.63
N GLY A 39 5.83 8.69 -9.63
CA GLY A 39 6.84 7.74 -10.08
C GLY A 39 6.58 6.32 -9.59
N THR A 40 7.64 5.51 -9.58
CA THR A 40 7.57 4.11 -9.10
C THR A 40 8.73 3.78 -8.16
N GLN A 41 8.51 2.79 -7.31
CA GLN A 41 9.48 2.21 -6.40
C GLN A 41 9.51 0.69 -6.62
N ASP A 42 10.66 0.15 -7.00
CA ASP A 42 10.85 -1.30 -7.02
C ASP A 42 11.17 -1.78 -5.60
N VAL A 43 10.45 -2.78 -5.11
CA VAL A 43 10.69 -3.44 -3.82
C VAL A 43 10.67 -4.94 -4.06
N ASP A 44 11.83 -5.59 -3.93
CA ASP A 44 12.00 -7.04 -4.13
C ASP A 44 11.46 -7.54 -5.49
N GLY A 45 11.57 -6.73 -6.55
CA GLY A 45 11.06 -7.06 -7.89
C GLY A 45 9.57 -6.81 -8.12
N VAL A 46 8.88 -6.20 -7.14
CA VAL A 46 7.50 -5.72 -7.28
C VAL A 46 7.51 -4.20 -7.43
N THR A 47 6.91 -3.73 -8.53
CA THR A 47 6.75 -2.29 -8.79
C THR A 47 5.59 -1.72 -7.98
N TRP A 48 5.87 -0.69 -7.18
CA TRP A 48 4.89 0.13 -6.49
C TRP A 48 4.78 1.48 -7.18
N VAL A 49 3.57 1.88 -7.57
CA VAL A 49 3.29 3.23 -8.07
C VAL A 49 3.17 4.17 -6.88
N VAL A 50 3.86 5.29 -6.94
CA VAL A 50 3.83 6.31 -5.89
C VAL A 50 2.92 7.44 -6.32
N TYR A 51 1.97 7.77 -5.45
CA TYR A 51 1.07 8.89 -5.59
C TYR A 51 1.39 9.93 -4.52
N GLU A 52 1.55 11.18 -4.96
CA GLU A 52 1.82 12.33 -4.12
C GLU A 52 0.67 13.34 -4.19
N SER A 53 0.61 14.23 -3.20
CA SER A 53 -0.27 15.39 -3.23
C SER A 53 0.38 16.54 -2.45
N SER A 54 -0.38 17.61 -2.18
CA SER A 54 0.05 18.69 -1.28
C SER A 54 0.32 18.22 0.15
N ASP A 55 -0.24 17.08 0.54
CA ASP A 55 0.01 16.45 1.83
C ASP A 55 1.28 15.56 1.74
N PRO A 56 2.14 15.56 2.78
CA PRO A 56 3.45 14.91 2.75
C PRO A 56 3.42 13.37 2.82
N GLU A 57 2.27 12.73 3.09
CA GLU A 57 2.17 11.27 3.21
C GLU A 57 1.87 10.60 1.86
N PRO A 58 2.85 10.01 1.15
CA PRO A 58 2.60 9.43 -0.16
C PRO A 58 1.72 8.17 -0.05
N VAL A 59 1.00 7.84 -1.12
CA VAL A 59 0.32 6.55 -1.28
C VAL A 59 1.15 5.68 -2.21
N TRP A 60 1.62 4.53 -1.71
CA TRP A 60 2.28 3.52 -2.54
C TRP A 60 1.27 2.45 -2.86
N THR A 61 1.05 2.15 -4.13
CA THR A 61 0.04 1.17 -4.55
C THR A 61 0.63 0.14 -5.50
N THR A 62 0.17 -1.09 -5.39
CA THR A 62 0.55 -2.17 -6.32
C THR A 62 -0.53 -3.23 -6.40
N LYS A 63 -0.46 -4.04 -7.46
CA LYS A 63 -1.26 -5.25 -7.60
C LYS A 63 -0.37 -6.46 -7.32
N LEU A 64 -0.55 -7.05 -6.14
CA LEU A 64 0.10 -8.31 -5.79
C LEU A 64 -0.61 -9.50 -6.46
N SER A 65 0.05 -10.66 -6.51
CA SER A 65 -0.50 -11.88 -7.13
C SER A 65 -1.87 -12.24 -6.53
N GLY A 66 -2.94 -11.89 -7.25
CA GLY A 66 -4.33 -12.00 -6.83
C GLY A 66 -5.22 -10.90 -7.47
N PRO A 67 -6.53 -10.89 -7.19
CA PRO A 67 -7.44 -9.90 -7.76
C PRO A 67 -7.42 -8.53 -7.05
N ALA A 68 -6.70 -8.40 -5.93
CA ALA A 68 -6.78 -7.23 -5.06
C ALA A 68 -5.64 -6.23 -5.31
N GLN A 69 -5.99 -4.94 -5.31
CA GLN A 69 -5.05 -3.84 -5.20
C GLN A 69 -4.69 -3.61 -3.72
N VAL A 70 -3.43 -3.29 -3.48
CA VAL A 70 -2.91 -2.94 -2.15
C VAL A 70 -2.36 -1.53 -2.18
N ALA A 71 -2.61 -0.76 -1.11
CA ALA A 71 -2.06 0.58 -0.93
C ALA A 71 -1.46 0.74 0.49
N ILE A 72 -0.31 1.39 0.57
CA ILE A 72 0.35 1.79 1.82
C ILE A 72 0.34 3.31 1.92
N THR A 73 0.02 3.85 3.09
CA THR A 73 0.11 5.29 3.39
C THR A 73 0.37 5.55 4.87
N GLY A 74 1.03 6.66 5.19
CA GLY A 74 1.20 7.20 6.53
C GLY A 74 2.44 8.10 6.68
N ALA A 75 2.71 8.51 7.91
CA ALA A 75 3.78 9.48 8.24
C ALA A 75 5.20 8.88 8.28
N GLY A 76 5.39 7.68 7.74
CA GLY A 76 6.66 6.96 7.77
C GLY A 76 7.64 7.44 6.68
N GLY A 77 8.92 7.14 6.87
CA GLY A 77 9.95 7.35 5.86
C GLY A 77 9.93 6.27 4.79
N THR A 78 10.63 6.51 3.66
CA THR A 78 10.73 5.56 2.54
C THR A 78 11.13 4.15 2.96
N ASP A 79 12.10 4.00 3.87
CA ASP A 79 12.55 2.68 4.34
C ASP A 79 11.46 1.87 5.06
N GLU A 80 10.54 2.56 5.75
CA GLU A 80 9.45 1.94 6.47
C GLU A 80 8.36 1.48 5.50
N TYR A 81 8.08 2.28 4.47
CA TYR A 81 7.24 1.88 3.34
C TYR A 81 7.82 0.63 2.65
N ARG A 82 9.13 0.61 2.37
CA ARG A 82 9.81 -0.56 1.77
C ARG A 82 9.73 -1.80 2.65
N THR A 83 9.88 -1.63 3.96
CA THR A 83 9.77 -2.73 4.92
C THR A 83 8.37 -3.34 4.92
N LEU A 84 7.32 -2.51 5.00
CA LEU A 84 5.94 -2.97 4.99
C LEU A 84 5.56 -3.58 3.63
N ALA A 85 6.01 -2.98 2.53
CA ALA A 85 5.84 -3.50 1.18
C ALA A 85 6.46 -4.91 1.04
N SER A 86 7.72 -5.09 1.44
CA SER A 86 8.42 -6.37 1.40
C SER A 86 7.72 -7.43 2.27
N ALA A 87 7.31 -7.07 3.49
CA ALA A 87 6.58 -7.97 4.38
C ALA A 87 5.24 -8.43 3.76
N THR A 88 4.50 -7.50 3.16
CA THR A 88 3.21 -7.78 2.52
C THR A 88 3.37 -8.71 1.33
N GLN A 89 4.38 -8.49 0.49
CA GLN A 89 4.67 -9.34 -0.67
C GLN A 89 5.01 -10.78 -0.27
N LYS A 90 5.68 -10.96 0.87
CA LYS A 90 6.09 -12.28 1.38
C LYS A 90 4.97 -13.03 2.10
N GLN A 91 3.90 -12.33 2.50
CA GLN A 91 2.75 -12.99 3.12
C GLN A 91 1.88 -13.65 2.04
N SER A 92 1.93 -14.98 1.99
CA SER A 92 0.96 -15.77 1.23
C SER A 92 -0.45 -15.38 1.68
N PRO A 93 -1.39 -15.12 0.75
CA PRO A 93 -2.79 -14.89 1.09
C PRO A 93 -3.29 -16.02 1.99
N LEU A 94 -4.03 -15.68 3.05
CA LEU A 94 -4.61 -16.69 3.94
C LEU A 94 -5.40 -17.70 3.09
N PRO A 95 -5.14 -19.01 3.22
CA PRO A 95 -5.86 -20.01 2.45
C PRO A 95 -7.34 -19.88 2.75
N ILE A 96 -8.14 -19.63 1.72
CA ILE A 96 -9.59 -19.59 1.82
C ILE A 96 -10.05 -21.03 2.07
N LYS A 97 -10.23 -21.43 3.33
CA LYS A 97 -10.98 -22.65 3.65
C LYS A 97 -12.43 -22.41 3.23
N ARG A 98 -12.81 -22.97 2.08
CA ARG A 98 -14.22 -23.07 1.69
C ARG A 98 -14.84 -24.20 2.53
N PRO A 99 -15.96 -23.98 3.24
CA PRO A 99 -16.68 -25.02 3.96
C PRO A 99 -17.30 -26.05 3.01
#